data_AF-A0A482CW77-F1
#
_entry.id   AF-A0A482CW77-F1
#
_cell.length_a   1.000
_cell.length_b   1.000
_cell.length_c   1.000
_cell.angle_alpha   90.00
_cell.angle_beta   90.00
_cell.angle_gamma   90.00
#
_symmetry.space_group_name_H-M   'P 1'
#
loop_
_entity.id
_entity.type
_entity.pdbx_description
1 polymer ?
#
loop_
_entity_poly.entity_id
_entity_poly.type
_entity_poly.pdbx_seq_one_letter_code
_entity_poly.pdbx_strand_id
1 'polypeptide(L)'
;CERNCKIQKKNRNKCQYCRFHKCLAVGMSHNAIRFGRMPQSEKLKLRAELQIPEKKERKMQLDDWKTLASQIHEAYLKQFHLNKAKARGFLTGKTDMPPFVIHDLETLQQAQPVLVTQML
;
A
#
# COMPACT_ATOMS: atom_id res chain seq x y z
N CYS A 1 7.01 -37.86 21.49
CA CYS A 1 8.15 -37.29 22.24
C CYS A 1 7.67 -36.04 22.97
N GLU A 2 8.21 -35.73 24.15
CA GLU A 2 7.87 -34.53 24.96
C GLU A 2 8.56 -33.24 24.45
N ARG A 3 8.80 -33.15 23.13
CA ARG A 3 9.42 -31.99 22.44
C ARG A 3 10.82 -31.57 22.91
N ASN A 4 11.44 -32.29 23.84
CA ASN A 4 12.75 -31.96 24.43
C ASN A 4 13.82 -33.07 24.26
N CYS A 5 13.82 -33.80 23.15
CA CYS A 5 14.80 -34.88 22.95
C CYS A 5 16.25 -34.35 22.88
N LYS A 6 17.17 -34.97 23.65
CA LYS A 6 18.60 -34.68 23.56
C LYS A 6 19.20 -35.23 22.25
N ILE A 7 19.48 -34.35 21.30
CA ILE A 7 20.04 -34.67 19.98
C ILE A 7 21.57 -34.84 20.04
N GLN A 8 22.03 -36.07 19.82
CA GLN A 8 23.44 -36.53 19.76
C GLN A 8 23.72 -37.25 18.42
N LYS A 9 25.00 -37.43 18.05
CA LYS A 9 25.41 -38.07 16.77
C LYS A 9 24.72 -39.41 16.52
N LYS A 10 24.59 -40.24 17.55
CA LYS A 10 23.97 -41.59 17.49
C LYS A 10 22.45 -41.61 17.37
N ASN A 11 21.74 -40.57 17.84
CA ASN A 11 20.27 -40.55 17.91
C ASN A 11 19.62 -39.40 17.13
N ARG A 12 20.40 -38.63 16.38
CA ARG A 12 19.93 -37.40 15.71
C ARG A 12 18.76 -37.60 14.77
N ASN A 13 18.63 -38.80 14.18
CA ASN A 13 17.55 -39.12 13.25
C ASN A 13 16.30 -39.72 13.92
N LYS A 14 16.32 -39.95 15.25
CA LYS A 14 15.22 -40.63 15.99
C LYS A 14 13.98 -39.75 16.15
N CYS A 15 14.13 -38.43 16.21
CA CYS A 15 13.03 -37.49 16.31
C CYS A 15 13.21 -36.34 15.31
N GLN A 16 12.39 -36.33 14.26
CA GLN A 16 12.46 -35.30 13.22
C GLN A 16 12.16 -33.91 13.76
N TYR A 17 11.14 -33.78 14.62
CA TYR A 17 10.74 -32.52 15.26
C TYR A 17 11.88 -31.90 16.09
N CYS A 18 12.44 -32.64 17.05
CA CYS A 18 13.50 -32.11 17.93
C CYS A 18 14.80 -31.84 17.17
N ARG A 19 15.11 -32.64 16.15
CA ARG A 19 16.25 -32.38 15.25
C ARG A 19 16.05 -31.07 14.51
N PHE A 20 14.87 -30.86 13.94
CA PHE A 20 14.53 -29.67 13.19
C PHE A 20 14.60 -28.40 14.05
N HIS A 21 13.98 -28.41 15.23
CA HIS A 21 14.03 -27.27 16.15
C HIS A 21 15.46 -26.96 16.62
N LYS A 22 16.29 -27.97 16.87
CA LYS A 22 17.71 -27.74 17.17
C LYS A 22 18.45 -27.09 15.99
N CYS A 23 18.17 -27.49 14.75
CA CYS A 23 18.75 -26.87 13.56
C CYS A 23 18.36 -25.39 13.45
N LEU A 24 17.09 -25.06 13.68
CA LEU A 24 16.62 -23.66 13.71
C LEU A 24 17.30 -22.87 14.84
N ALA A 25 17.40 -23.45 16.04
CA ALA A 25 18.02 -22.80 17.20
C ALA A 25 19.51 -22.48 17.01
N VAL A 26 20.24 -23.27 16.20
CA VAL A 26 21.64 -22.97 15.83
C VAL A 26 21.76 -22.07 14.60
N GLY A 27 20.65 -21.47 14.14
CA GLY A 27 20.66 -20.48 13.05
C GLY A 27 20.65 -21.06 11.64
N MET A 28 20.31 -22.34 11.45
CA MET A 28 20.13 -22.86 10.09
C MET A 28 18.92 -22.21 9.44
N SER A 29 19.09 -21.74 8.21
CA SER A 29 18.01 -21.10 7.46
C SER A 29 16.87 -22.08 7.18
N HIS A 30 15.66 -21.71 7.61
CA HIS A 30 14.42 -22.39 7.23
C HIS A 30 14.26 -22.43 5.70
N ASN A 31 14.71 -21.39 5.00
CA ASN A 31 14.58 -21.26 3.55
C ASN A 31 15.54 -22.20 2.78
N ALA A 32 16.56 -22.75 3.44
CA ALA A 32 17.49 -23.71 2.85
C ALA A 32 17.01 -25.18 2.96
N ILE A 33 15.85 -25.44 3.58
CA ILE A 33 15.30 -26.79 3.71
C ILE A 33 14.90 -27.31 2.33
N ARG A 34 15.58 -28.36 1.86
CA ARG A 34 15.14 -29.12 0.69
C ARG A 34 13.99 -30.04 1.10
N PHE A 35 12.80 -29.75 0.60
CA PHE A 35 11.67 -30.68 0.66
C PHE A 35 12.01 -31.90 -0.20
N GLY A 36 12.49 -32.98 0.43
CA GLY A 36 12.87 -34.24 -0.23
C GLY A 36 11.65 -35.01 -0.74
N ARG A 37 11.38 -36.21 -0.18
CA ARG A 37 10.24 -37.09 -0.54
C ARG A 37 8.86 -36.56 -0.13
N MET A 38 8.68 -35.23 -0.12
CA MET A 38 7.41 -34.58 0.22
C MET A 38 6.47 -34.62 -0.99
N PRO A 39 5.22 -35.05 -0.83
CA PRO A 39 4.20 -34.93 -1.88
C PRO A 39 4.03 -33.48 -2.31
N GLN A 40 3.83 -33.27 -3.61
CA GLN A 40 3.72 -31.91 -4.18
C GLN A 40 2.54 -31.13 -3.58
N SER A 41 1.45 -31.81 -3.20
CA SER A 41 0.28 -31.23 -2.55
C SER A 41 0.60 -30.63 -1.17
N GLU A 42 1.39 -31.33 -0.35
CA GLU A 42 1.82 -30.83 0.97
C GLU A 42 2.80 -29.66 0.84
N LYS A 43 3.71 -29.73 -0.14
CA LYS A 43 4.64 -28.63 -0.44
C LYS A 43 3.91 -27.36 -0.85
N LEU A 44 2.83 -27.49 -1.62
CA LEU A 44 1.98 -26.36 -2.01
C LEU A 44 1.22 -25.76 -0.82
N LYS A 45 0.67 -26.60 0.07
CA LYS A 45 -0.03 -26.14 1.30
C LYS A 45 0.89 -25.32 2.20
N LEU A 46 2.09 -25.82 2.51
CA LEU A 46 3.08 -25.10 3.32
C LEU A 46 3.49 -23.76 2.71
N ARG A 47 3.68 -23.71 1.38
CA ARG A 47 3.97 -22.46 0.67
C ARG A 47 2.81 -21.47 0.75
N ALA A 48 1.57 -21.96 0.64
CA ALA A 48 0.39 -21.12 0.77
C ALA A 48 0.29 -20.54 2.19
N GLU A 49 0.49 -21.36 3.23
CA GLU A 49 0.48 -20.94 4.64
C GLU A 49 1.51 -19.87 4.95
N LEU A 50 2.75 -19.98 4.44
CA LEU A 50 3.78 -18.96 4.61
C LEU A 50 3.49 -17.66 3.87
N GLN A 51 2.74 -17.72 2.76
CA GLN A 51 2.36 -16.53 2.00
C GLN A 51 1.19 -15.76 2.63
N ILE A 52 0.37 -16.39 3.48
CA ILE A 52 -0.80 -15.74 4.08
C ILE A 52 -0.41 -14.57 5.01
N PRO A 53 0.55 -14.71 5.95
CA PRO A 53 1.00 -13.61 6.81
C PRO A 53 1.54 -12.43 6.00
N GLU A 54 2.45 -12.65 5.05
CA GLU A 54 3.02 -11.57 4.25
C GLU A 54 1.98 -10.89 3.36
N LYS A 55 1.03 -11.64 2.78
CA LYS A 55 -0.07 -11.05 2.00
C LYS A 55 -0.99 -10.22 2.89
N LYS A 56 -1.23 -10.66 4.12
CA LYS A 56 -2.06 -9.93 5.10
C LYS A 56 -1.37 -8.63 5.54
N GLU A 57 -0.07 -8.67 5.83
CA GLU A 57 0.72 -7.48 6.18
C GLU A 57 0.79 -6.48 5.01
N ARG A 58 1.07 -6.95 3.79
CA ARG A 58 1.05 -6.11 2.59
C ARG A 58 -0.32 -5.48 2.32
N LYS A 59 -1.40 -6.26 2.50
CA LYS A 59 -2.77 -5.76 2.35
C LYS A 59 -3.10 -4.69 3.41
N MET A 60 -2.71 -4.94 4.66
CA MET A 60 -2.91 -3.99 5.76
C MET A 60 -2.17 -2.67 5.52
N GLN A 61 -0.91 -2.74 5.06
CA GLN A 61 -0.15 -1.53 4.67
C GLN A 61 -0.81 -0.80 3.50
N LEU A 62 -1.27 -1.52 2.47
CA LEU A 62 -1.95 -0.93 1.33
C LEU A 62 -3.24 -0.21 1.74
N ASP A 63 -4.00 -0.78 2.67
CA ASP A 63 -5.23 -0.19 3.18
C ASP A 63 -4.95 1.07 4.04
N ASP A 64 -3.82 1.10 4.76
CA ASP A 64 -3.35 2.29 5.48
C ASP A 64 -2.97 3.44 4.53
N TRP A 65 -2.19 3.15 3.47
CA TRP A 65 -1.84 4.15 2.46
C TRP A 65 -3.04 4.74 1.73
N LYS A 66 -4.05 3.92 1.43
CA LYS A 66 -5.31 4.40 0.83
C LYS A 66 -6.04 5.35 1.77
N THR A 67 -6.08 5.03 3.06
CA THR A 67 -6.70 5.89 4.07
C THR A 67 -6.02 7.25 4.12
N LEU A 68 -4.69 7.27 4.19
CA LEU A 68 -3.91 8.51 4.19
C LEU A 68 -4.13 9.34 2.92
N ALA A 69 -4.10 8.69 1.75
CA ALA A 69 -4.33 9.37 0.47
C ALA A 69 -5.72 10.03 0.40
N SER A 70 -6.75 9.36 0.90
CA SER A 70 -8.11 9.93 0.99
C SER A 70 -8.15 11.13 1.92
N GLN A 71 -7.51 11.06 3.09
CA GLN A 71 -7.46 12.19 4.04
C GLN A 71 -6.77 13.42 3.43
N ILE A 72 -5.64 13.23 2.75
CA ILE A 72 -4.93 14.32 2.05
C ILE A 72 -5.82 14.92 0.95
N HIS A 73 -6.48 14.06 0.17
CA HIS A 73 -7.36 14.51 -0.91
C HIS A 73 -8.56 15.31 -0.37
N GLU A 74 -9.18 14.86 0.72
CA GLU A 74 -10.26 15.60 1.37
C GLU A 74 -9.81 16.96 1.90
N ALA A 75 -8.64 17.02 2.54
CA ALA A 75 -8.06 18.28 3.01
C ALA A 75 -7.78 19.24 1.84
N TYR A 76 -7.24 18.72 0.73
CA TYR A 76 -7.03 19.49 -0.50
C TYR A 76 -8.35 20.08 -1.04
N LEU A 77 -9.41 19.29 -1.09
CA LEU A 77 -10.71 19.78 -1.56
C LEU A 77 -11.33 20.83 -0.64
N LYS A 78 -11.08 20.75 0.67
CA LYS A 78 -11.59 21.71 1.66
C LYS A 78 -10.82 23.02 1.64
N GLN A 79 -9.49 22.98 1.50
CA GLN A 79 -8.65 24.17 1.61
C GLN A 79 -8.54 24.97 0.31
N PHE A 80 -8.64 24.32 -0.85
CA PHE A 80 -8.43 24.98 -2.14
C PHE A 80 -9.75 25.20 -2.89
N HIS A 81 -10.17 26.47 -2.99
CA HIS A 81 -11.40 26.86 -3.69
C HIS A 81 -11.40 26.49 -5.17
N LEU A 82 -10.26 26.68 -5.85
CA LEU A 82 -10.04 26.31 -7.25
C LEU A 82 -9.08 25.12 -7.35
N ASN A 83 -9.64 23.94 -7.56
CA ASN A 83 -8.88 22.72 -7.79
C ASN A 83 -8.77 22.38 -9.27
N LYS A 84 -7.93 21.40 -9.61
CA LYS A 84 -7.71 20.98 -11.00
C LYS A 84 -9.01 20.58 -11.72
N ALA A 85 -9.94 19.92 -11.03
CA ALA A 85 -11.21 19.50 -11.64
C ALA A 85 -12.09 20.70 -11.97
N LYS A 86 -12.24 21.66 -11.04
CA LYS A 86 -12.98 22.91 -11.26
C LYS A 86 -12.34 23.75 -12.37
N ALA A 87 -11.02 23.94 -12.34
CA ALA A 87 -10.28 24.65 -13.39
C ALA A 87 -10.50 24.04 -14.78
N ARG A 88 -10.46 22.71 -14.89
CA ARG A 88 -10.78 22.00 -16.14
C ARG A 88 -12.23 22.22 -16.56
N GLY A 89 -13.17 22.32 -15.62
CA GLY A 89 -14.57 22.67 -15.91
C GLY A 89 -14.67 24.00 -16.67
N PHE A 90 -14.00 25.04 -16.17
CA PHE A 90 -13.94 26.35 -16.85
C PHE A 90 -13.28 26.26 -18.22
N LEU A 91 -12.09 25.63 -18.31
CA LEU A 91 -11.31 25.57 -19.56
C LEU A 91 -11.94 24.71 -20.65
N THR A 92 -12.75 23.71 -20.28
CA THR A 92 -13.42 22.82 -21.24
C THR A 92 -14.85 23.25 -21.55
N GLY A 93 -15.29 24.41 -21.05
CA GLY A 93 -16.64 24.95 -21.31
C GLY A 93 -17.76 24.13 -20.66
N LYS A 94 -17.46 23.38 -19.59
CA LYS A 94 -18.46 22.55 -18.86
C LYS A 94 -19.11 23.29 -17.69
N THR A 95 -18.92 24.59 -17.62
CA THR A 95 -19.47 25.49 -16.59
C THR A 95 -20.67 26.22 -17.17
N ASP A 96 -21.72 26.41 -16.37
CA ASP A 96 -22.89 27.20 -16.77
C ASP A 96 -22.55 28.70 -16.86
N MET A 97 -21.55 29.13 -16.11
CA MET A 97 -21.03 30.51 -16.11
C MET A 97 -19.62 30.52 -16.70
N PRO A 98 -19.43 30.90 -17.98
CA PRO A 98 -18.12 31.00 -18.58
C PRO A 98 -17.33 32.18 -17.97
N PRO A 99 -15.99 32.05 -17.86
CA PRO A 99 -15.17 33.14 -17.34
C PRO A 99 -15.15 34.33 -18.31
N PHE A 100 -15.08 35.54 -17.77
CA PHE A 100 -14.87 36.74 -18.57
C PHE A 100 -13.47 36.73 -19.20
N VAL A 101 -13.38 36.98 -20.51
CA VAL A 101 -12.12 36.88 -21.28
C VAL A 101 -11.49 38.27 -21.43
N ILE A 102 -10.40 38.50 -20.70
CA ILE A 102 -9.58 39.70 -20.83
C ILE A 102 -8.51 39.46 -21.90
N HIS A 103 -8.53 40.24 -22.97
CA HIS A 103 -7.60 40.08 -24.09
C HIS A 103 -7.06 41.40 -24.66
N ASP A 104 -7.54 42.54 -24.15
CA ASP A 104 -7.08 43.88 -24.49
C ASP A 104 -7.29 44.85 -23.30
N LEU A 105 -6.97 46.13 -23.50
CA LEU A 105 -7.10 47.15 -22.47
C LEU A 105 -8.56 47.49 -22.13
N GLU A 106 -9.44 47.45 -23.13
CA GLU A 106 -10.86 47.76 -22.95
C GLU A 106 -11.55 46.69 -22.09
N THR A 107 -11.36 45.41 -22.42
CA THR A 107 -11.89 44.28 -21.64
C THR A 107 -11.28 44.21 -20.24
N LEU A 108 -10.03 44.63 -20.06
CA LEU A 108 -9.42 44.75 -18.73
C LEU A 108 -10.13 45.80 -17.88
N GLN A 109 -10.41 46.98 -18.43
CA GLN A 109 -11.13 48.06 -17.72
C GLN A 109 -12.54 47.61 -17.33
N GLN A 110 -13.22 46.86 -18.20
CA GLN A 110 -14.54 46.28 -17.91
C GLN A 110 -14.49 45.25 -16.75
N ALA A 111 -13.41 44.46 -16.66
CA ALA A 111 -13.23 43.45 -15.60
C ALA A 111 -12.76 44.02 -14.25
N GLN A 112 -12.16 45.23 -14.26
CA GLN A 112 -11.51 45.82 -13.09
C GLN A 112 -12.38 45.87 -11.82
N PRO A 113 -13.66 46.25 -11.84
CA PRO A 113 -14.51 46.27 -10.63
C PRO A 113 -14.67 44.89 -9.99
N VAL A 114 -14.75 43.84 -10.81
CA VAL A 114 -14.93 42.46 -10.37
C VAL A 114 -13.64 41.90 -9.78
N LEU A 115 -12.50 42.16 -10.43
CA LEU A 115 -11.18 41.70 -9.98
C LEU A 115 -10.79 42.33 -8.63
N VAL A 116 -11.03 43.62 -8.44
CA VAL A 116 -10.69 44.34 -7.20
C VAL A 116 -11.51 43.83 -6.01
N THR A 117 -12.77 43.46 -6.23
CA THR A 117 -13.67 42.95 -5.18
C THR A 117 -13.29 41.53 -4.71
N GLN A 118 -12.57 40.75 -5.54
CA GLN A 118 -12.16 39.38 -5.21
C GLN A 118 -10.78 39.28 -4.52
N MET A 119 -10.02 40.38 -4.48
CA MET A 119 -8.68 40.43 -3.86
C MET A 119 -8.69 40.98 -2.41
N LEU A 120 -9.85 41.45 -1.93
CA LEU A 120 -10.10 41.91 -0.55
C LEU A 120 -10.94 40.88 0.20
#